data_AF-A0A7C3LCN8-F1
#
_entry.id   AF-A0A7C3LCN8-F1
#
_cell.length_a   1.000
_cell.length_b   1.000
_cell.length_c   1.000
_cell.angle_alpha   90.00
_cell.angle_beta   90.00
_cell.angle_gamma   90.00
#
_symmetry.space_group_name_H-M   'P 1'
#
loop_
_entity.id
_entity.type
_entity.pdbx_description
1 polymer ?
#
loop_
_entity_poly.entity_id
_entity_poly.type
_entity_poly.pdbx_seq_one_letter_code
_entity_poly.pdbx_strand_id
1 'polypeptide(L)'
;MTHSLAQNSSLTCPDCGQMFETEIWVVVDAAERPDLLADIRNGALHTLVCPQCGFTGEVDRPLLLYRPEDDPVLIFCPPAAISLRAEEPDEEAEEAVAEQMEELLAHLAEAAGPAWQEAWLEELEIIPFLMLPIILSDDPEAAARALTDRMMAGLERLQEEDPEAYAKAVETLAEFEEMLTSDAMAALASPLTSTLDEFVSCDSWEESYEFIKTHPELVSEEAEDVLDVIIESAYMMEDDETADFLEEHLFLLERCREIGVREAFAEKMDLSPDDLG
;
A
#
# COMPACT_ATOMS: atom_id res chain seq x y z
N MET A 1 -15.76 27.10 1.90
CA MET A 1 -15.24 27.30 3.27
C MET A 1 -13.75 26.97 3.21
N THR A 2 -12.98 27.09 4.28
CA THR A 2 -11.62 26.54 4.28
C THR A 2 -11.75 25.02 4.37
N HIS A 3 -11.19 24.31 3.40
CA HIS A 3 -11.21 22.85 3.36
C HIS A 3 -10.06 22.28 4.20
N SER A 4 -8.96 23.02 4.30
CA SER A 4 -7.79 22.62 5.08
C SER A 4 -8.05 22.69 6.59
N LEU A 5 -7.65 21.65 7.33
CA LEU A 5 -7.86 21.50 8.77
C LEU A 5 -6.53 21.32 9.51
N ALA A 6 -6.32 22.13 10.54
CA ALA A 6 -5.27 21.95 11.53
C ALA A 6 -5.85 21.56 12.90
N GLN A 7 -5.24 20.56 13.53
CA GLN A 7 -5.52 20.15 14.90
C GLN A 7 -4.49 20.71 15.86
N ASN A 8 -4.93 21.39 16.91
CA ASN A 8 -4.06 21.84 17.99
C ASN A 8 -3.68 20.65 18.89
N SER A 9 -2.40 20.36 18.97
CA SER A 9 -1.85 19.27 19.79
C SER A 9 -0.84 19.81 20.81
N SER A 10 -0.90 19.26 22.03
CA SER A 10 0.11 19.48 23.06
C SER A 10 1.13 18.34 23.00
N LEU A 11 2.38 18.68 22.67
CA LEU A 11 3.47 17.72 22.48
C LEU A 11 4.56 17.93 23.53
N THR A 12 5.24 16.85 23.91
CA THR A 12 6.40 16.90 24.79
C THR A 12 7.66 16.64 23.98
N CYS A 13 8.62 17.57 23.99
CA CYS A 13 9.90 17.40 23.31
C CYS A 13 10.69 16.23 23.93
N PRO A 14 11.14 15.24 23.16
CA PRO A 14 11.91 14.12 23.70
C PRO A 14 13.31 14.53 24.18
N ASP A 15 13.91 15.58 23.59
CA ASP A 15 15.26 16.04 23.93
C ASP A 15 15.29 16.88 25.22
N CYS A 16 14.43 17.89 25.35
CA CYS A 16 14.44 18.81 26.49
C CYS A 16 13.29 18.62 27.49
N GLY A 17 12.31 17.77 27.19
CA GLY A 17 11.14 17.51 28.03
C GLY A 17 10.12 18.65 28.08
N GLN A 18 10.31 19.74 27.33
CA GLN A 18 9.39 20.87 27.33
C GLN A 18 8.09 20.52 26.60
N MET A 19 6.96 20.82 27.23
CA MET A 19 5.65 20.78 26.59
C MET A 19 5.41 22.05 25.78
N PHE A 20 4.91 21.92 24.56
CA PHE A 20 4.51 23.03 23.72
C PHE A 20 3.26 22.67 22.91
N GLU A 21 2.45 23.68 22.61
CA GLU A 21 1.27 23.55 21.75
C GLU A 21 1.65 23.95 20.31
N THR A 22 1.16 23.18 19.35
CA THR A 22 1.35 23.45 17.92
C THR A 22 0.16 22.97 17.11
N GLU A 23 0.00 23.57 15.94
CA GLU A 23 -0.96 23.15 14.93
C GLU A 23 -0.34 22.03 14.08
N ILE A 24 -1.09 20.95 13.88
CA ILE A 24 -0.75 19.84 12.99
C ILE A 24 -1.81 19.77 11.90
N TRP A 25 -1.39 19.85 10.64
CA TRP A 25 -2.29 19.78 9.48
C TRP A 25 -2.69 18.33 9.20
N VAL A 26 -4.00 18.06 9.20
CA VAL A 26 -4.59 16.71 8.99
C VAL A 26 -5.52 16.66 7.78
N VAL A 27 -6.02 17.81 7.30
CA VAL A 27 -6.62 17.93 5.96
C VAL A 27 -5.90 19.05 5.22
N VAL A 28 -5.46 18.78 3.99
CA VAL A 28 -4.81 19.77 3.13
C VAL A 28 -5.52 19.80 1.79
N ASP A 29 -6.08 20.96 1.44
CA ASP A 29 -6.51 21.23 0.07
C ASP A 29 -5.33 21.84 -0.71
N ALA A 30 -4.89 21.12 -1.73
CA ALA A 30 -3.75 21.48 -2.58
C ALA A 30 -3.96 22.79 -3.35
N ALA A 31 -5.20 23.10 -3.74
CA ALA A 31 -5.54 24.34 -4.43
C ALA A 31 -5.69 25.51 -3.44
N GLU A 32 -6.15 25.26 -2.22
CA GLU A 32 -6.26 26.27 -1.16
C GLU A 32 -4.90 26.63 -0.55
N ARG A 33 -4.05 25.63 -0.29
CA ARG A 33 -2.78 25.74 0.43
C ARG A 33 -1.61 25.15 -0.36
N PRO A 34 -1.17 25.82 -1.45
CA PRO A 34 -0.03 25.37 -2.23
C PRO A 34 1.29 25.41 -1.44
N ASP A 35 1.35 26.20 -0.36
CA ASP A 35 2.46 26.20 0.59
C ASP A 35 2.57 24.86 1.35
N LEU A 36 1.46 24.33 1.86
CA LEU A 36 1.44 23.03 2.54
C LEU A 36 1.68 21.88 1.56
N LEU A 37 1.19 22.00 0.31
CA LEU A 37 1.51 21.03 -0.73
C LEU A 37 3.01 20.98 -1.02
N ALA A 38 3.69 22.13 -1.04
CA ALA A 38 5.15 22.18 -1.17
C ALA A 38 5.84 21.50 0.02
N ASP A 39 5.34 21.69 1.24
CA ASP A 39 5.87 21.01 2.43
C ASP A 39 5.64 19.48 2.36
N ILE A 40 4.50 19.02 1.84
CA ILE A 40 4.26 17.59 1.58
C ILE A 40 5.25 17.05 0.55
N ARG A 41 5.44 17.75 -0.58
CA ARG A 41 6.40 17.35 -1.62
C ARG A 41 7.84 17.28 -1.11
N ASN A 42 8.18 18.14 -0.13
CA ASN A 42 9.48 18.12 0.53
C ASN A 42 9.56 17.12 1.70
N GLY A 43 8.45 16.43 2.03
CA GLY A 43 8.34 15.53 3.18
C GLY A 43 8.61 16.23 4.51
N ALA A 44 8.08 17.44 4.68
CA ALA A 44 8.31 18.33 5.82
C ALA A 44 7.02 18.74 6.56
N LEU A 45 5.82 18.42 6.03
CA LEU A 45 4.55 18.88 6.61
C LEU A 45 4.38 18.47 8.08
N HIS A 46 4.78 17.25 8.43
CA HIS A 46 4.71 16.71 9.80
C HIS A 46 6.06 16.75 10.52
N THR A 47 6.99 17.58 10.05
CA THR A 47 8.26 17.85 10.72
C THR A 47 8.12 19.08 11.61
N LEU A 48 8.30 18.89 12.91
CA LEU A 48 8.16 19.93 13.93
C LEU A 48 9.51 20.30 14.54
N VAL A 49 9.68 21.58 14.84
CA VAL A 49 10.86 22.11 15.53
C VAL A 49 10.47 22.56 16.93
N CYS A 50 11.10 22.00 17.95
CA CYS A 50 10.90 22.42 19.33
C CYS A 50 11.34 23.88 19.50
N PRO A 51 10.46 24.78 19.96
CA PRO A 51 10.78 26.21 20.11
C PRO A 51 11.80 26.49 21.23
N GLN A 52 12.09 25.50 22.09
CA GLN A 52 12.98 25.66 23.23
C GLN A 52 14.43 25.25 22.91
N CYS A 53 14.64 24.03 22.42
CA CYS A 53 15.98 23.50 22.15
C CYS A 53 16.34 23.43 20.66
N GLY A 54 15.37 23.60 19.76
CA GLY A 54 15.57 23.45 18.31
C GLY A 54 15.61 22.01 17.83
N PHE A 55 15.33 21.02 18.68
CA PHE A 55 15.17 19.62 18.29
C PHE A 55 14.11 19.52 17.18
N THR A 56 14.43 18.77 16.13
CA THR A 56 13.52 18.54 15.00
C THR A 56 13.07 17.09 15.04
N GLY A 57 11.75 16.87 15.02
CA GLY A 57 11.16 15.53 15.04
C GLY A 57 9.95 15.43 14.11
N GLU A 58 9.67 14.23 13.65
CA GLU A 58 8.48 13.92 12.86
C GLU A 58 7.34 13.50 13.79
N VAL A 59 6.11 13.89 13.46
CA VAL A 59 4.90 13.44 14.15
C VAL A 59 4.11 12.50 13.26
N ASP A 60 3.73 11.37 13.83
CA ASP A 60 2.95 10.37 13.12
C ASP A 60 1.46 10.67 13.26
N ARG A 61 0.86 11.26 12.22
CA ARG A 61 -0.53 11.72 12.21
C ARG A 61 -1.17 11.42 10.85
N PRO A 62 -2.47 11.09 10.79
CA PRO A 62 -3.13 10.88 9.53
C PRO A 62 -3.20 12.18 8.72
N LEU A 63 -3.25 12.05 7.41
CA LEU A 63 -3.44 13.16 6.49
C LEU A 63 -4.47 12.79 5.41
N LEU A 64 -5.46 13.65 5.19
CA LEU A 64 -6.30 13.65 4.00
C LEU A 64 -5.84 14.78 3.06
N LEU A 65 -5.34 14.41 1.88
CA LEU A 65 -4.93 15.34 0.84
C LEU A 65 -6.02 15.42 -0.23
N TYR A 66 -6.57 16.61 -0.43
CA TYR A 66 -7.57 16.92 -1.45
C TYR A 66 -6.94 17.71 -2.60
N ARG A 67 -7.09 17.20 -3.83
CA ARG A 67 -6.48 17.74 -5.05
C ARG A 67 -7.54 17.90 -6.14
N PRO A 68 -8.36 18.96 -6.10
CA PRO A 68 -9.51 19.11 -7.02
C PRO A 68 -9.15 19.18 -8.50
N GLU A 69 -7.90 19.50 -8.84
CA GLU A 69 -7.42 19.67 -10.21
C GLU A 69 -6.55 18.51 -10.70
N ASP A 70 -6.28 17.50 -9.86
CA ASP A 70 -5.44 16.36 -10.18
C ASP A 70 -6.13 15.02 -9.96
N ASP A 71 -5.50 13.96 -10.45
CA ASP A 71 -5.87 12.56 -10.26
C ASP A 71 -4.76 11.83 -9.45
N PRO A 72 -5.08 11.07 -8.40
CA PRO A 72 -6.39 10.96 -7.73
C PRO A 72 -6.78 12.24 -6.98
N VAL A 73 -8.09 12.47 -6.86
CA VAL A 73 -8.65 13.66 -6.18
C VAL A 73 -8.48 13.59 -4.66
N LEU A 74 -8.59 12.39 -4.07
CA LEU A 74 -8.45 12.17 -2.64
C LEU A 74 -7.34 11.15 -2.38
N ILE A 75 -6.42 11.52 -1.50
CA ILE A 75 -5.40 10.61 -0.98
C ILE A 75 -5.51 10.61 0.55
N PHE A 76 -5.75 9.45 1.14
CA PHE A 76 -5.68 9.26 2.58
C PHE A 76 -4.34 8.62 2.96
N CYS A 77 -3.67 9.21 3.95
CA CYS A 77 -2.41 8.73 4.49
C CYS A 77 -2.62 8.31 5.94
N PRO A 78 -2.60 7.01 6.26
CA PRO A 78 -2.71 6.54 7.62
C PRO A 78 -1.41 6.82 8.41
N PRO A 79 -1.46 6.74 9.75
CA PRO A 79 -0.26 6.80 10.59
C PRO A 79 0.74 5.67 10.25
N ALA A 80 2.02 6.01 10.15
CA ALA A 80 3.13 5.12 9.83
C ALA A 80 3.29 3.98 10.85
N ALA A 81 2.96 4.20 12.13
CA ALA A 81 3.01 3.17 13.17
C ALA A 81 2.08 1.97 12.89
N ILE A 82 1.09 2.16 12.02
CA ILE A 82 0.13 1.12 11.62
C ILE A 82 0.53 0.54 10.27
N SER A 83 1.06 1.36 9.34
CA SER A 83 1.58 0.88 8.04
C SER A 83 2.84 0.01 8.12
N LEU A 84 3.60 0.04 9.22
CA LEU A 84 4.88 -0.64 9.37
C LEU A 84 4.85 -1.87 10.31
N ARG A 85 3.68 -2.30 10.80
CA ARG A 85 3.56 -3.54 11.57
C ARG A 85 3.34 -4.72 10.63
N ALA A 86 4.31 -5.64 10.60
CA ALA A 86 4.27 -6.90 9.84
C ALA A 86 3.52 -8.03 10.57
N GLU A 87 3.14 -7.83 11.84
CA GLU A 87 2.24 -8.70 12.58
C GLU A 87 0.87 -8.02 12.58
N GLU A 88 -0.17 -8.74 12.15
CA GLU A 88 -1.57 -8.30 12.01
C GLU A 88 -1.90 -7.10 12.92
N PRO A 89 -2.26 -5.94 12.34
CA PRO A 89 -2.63 -4.79 13.14
C PRO A 89 -3.73 -5.21 14.13
N ASP A 90 -3.61 -4.76 15.39
CA ASP A 90 -4.66 -4.94 16.38
C ASP A 90 -5.98 -4.46 15.77
N GLU A 91 -7.05 -5.26 15.81
CA GLU A 91 -8.38 -4.87 15.30
C GLU A 91 -8.79 -3.48 15.83
N GLU A 92 -8.41 -3.16 17.08
CA GLU A 92 -8.64 -1.84 17.69
C GLU A 92 -7.88 -0.71 16.96
N ALA A 93 -6.68 -0.98 16.46
CA ALA A 93 -5.87 0.00 15.74
C ALA A 93 -6.42 0.25 14.32
N GLU A 94 -6.90 -0.78 13.63
CA GLU A 94 -7.54 -0.64 12.32
C GLU A 94 -8.85 0.15 12.44
N GLU A 95 -9.69 -0.21 13.42
CA GLU A 95 -10.94 0.52 13.70
C GLU A 95 -10.66 1.99 13.99
N ALA A 96 -9.65 2.30 14.81
CA ALA A 96 -9.26 3.67 15.11
C ALA A 96 -8.77 4.46 13.89
N VAL A 97 -8.15 3.81 12.90
CA VAL A 97 -7.74 4.47 11.64
C VAL A 97 -8.95 4.71 10.74
N ALA A 98 -9.85 3.73 10.64
CA ALA A 98 -11.07 3.86 9.87
C ALA A 98 -11.94 5.01 10.40
N GLU A 99 -12.13 5.09 11.73
CA GLU A 99 -12.85 6.21 12.37
C GLU A 99 -12.20 7.56 12.04
N GLN A 100 -10.86 7.65 12.15
CA GLN A 100 -10.14 8.88 11.80
C GLN A 100 -10.31 9.26 10.33
N MET A 101 -10.28 8.29 9.42
CA MET A 101 -10.50 8.54 7.99
C MET A 101 -11.90 9.09 7.74
N GLU A 102 -12.92 8.46 8.32
CA GLU A 102 -14.31 8.90 8.20
C GLU A 102 -14.51 10.32 8.75
N GLU A 103 -13.90 10.67 9.89
CA GLU A 103 -13.95 12.02 10.46
C GLU A 103 -13.35 13.07 9.53
N LEU A 104 -12.18 12.79 8.93
CA LEU A 104 -11.54 13.73 8.00
C LEU A 104 -12.33 13.88 6.70
N LEU A 105 -12.90 12.79 6.17
CA LEU A 105 -13.78 12.81 5.01
C LEU A 105 -15.06 13.60 5.29
N ALA A 106 -15.69 13.38 6.45
CA ALA A 106 -16.88 14.11 6.86
C ALA A 106 -16.60 15.62 6.96
N HIS A 107 -15.44 16.00 7.51
CA HIS A 107 -15.01 17.41 7.56
C HIS A 107 -14.89 18.00 6.15
N LEU A 108 -14.20 17.31 5.24
CA LEU A 108 -14.02 17.78 3.87
C LEU A 108 -15.34 17.87 3.11
N ALA A 109 -16.23 16.88 3.27
CA ALA A 109 -17.55 16.86 2.64
C ALA A 109 -18.42 18.03 3.12
N GLU A 110 -18.42 18.34 4.42
CA GLU A 110 -19.13 19.51 4.96
C GLU A 110 -18.54 20.82 4.40
N ALA A 111 -17.21 20.92 4.33
CA ALA A 111 -16.53 22.12 3.88
C ALA A 111 -16.70 22.38 2.37
N ALA A 112 -16.67 21.32 1.55
CA ALA A 112 -16.90 21.35 0.11
C ALA A 112 -18.38 21.58 -0.26
N GLY A 113 -19.31 21.12 0.58
CA GLY A 113 -20.74 21.32 0.43
C GLY A 113 -21.24 20.82 -0.94
N PRO A 114 -21.86 21.67 -1.79
CA PRO A 114 -22.40 21.23 -3.08
C PRO A 114 -21.33 20.88 -4.11
N ALA A 115 -20.05 21.18 -3.85
CA ALA A 115 -18.94 20.79 -4.72
C ALA A 115 -18.47 19.35 -4.46
N TRP A 116 -18.87 18.74 -3.34
CA TRP A 116 -18.56 17.36 -2.99
C TRP A 116 -19.14 16.37 -4.01
N GLN A 117 -18.38 15.34 -4.36
CA GLN A 117 -18.82 14.27 -5.25
C GLN A 117 -18.56 12.92 -4.58
N GLU A 118 -19.60 12.08 -4.46
CA GLU A 118 -19.48 10.74 -3.88
C GLU A 118 -18.52 9.84 -4.67
N ALA A 119 -18.39 10.07 -5.98
CA ALA A 119 -17.45 9.37 -6.85
C ALA A 119 -15.99 9.50 -6.39
N TRP A 120 -15.62 10.58 -5.67
CA TRP A 120 -14.27 10.73 -5.14
C TRP A 120 -13.90 9.68 -4.08
N LEU A 121 -14.89 9.07 -3.42
CA LEU A 121 -14.67 7.98 -2.48
C LEU A 121 -14.34 6.66 -3.18
N GLU A 122 -14.85 6.46 -4.40
CA GLU A 122 -14.58 5.27 -5.21
C GLU A 122 -13.14 5.30 -5.78
N GLU A 123 -12.59 6.49 -5.96
CA GLU A 123 -11.22 6.75 -6.47
C GLU A 123 -10.24 7.13 -5.34
N LEU A 124 -10.62 6.96 -4.07
CA LEU A 124 -9.78 7.31 -2.94
C LEU A 124 -8.61 6.34 -2.83
N GLU A 125 -7.41 6.90 -2.83
CA GLU A 125 -6.16 6.14 -2.70
C GLU A 125 -5.65 6.17 -1.26
N ILE A 126 -5.25 5.02 -0.73
CA ILE A 126 -4.62 4.90 0.59
C ILE A 126 -3.12 4.73 0.39
N ILE A 127 -2.35 5.72 0.83
CA ILE A 127 -0.92 5.82 0.51
C ILE A 127 -0.12 6.14 1.77
N PRO A 128 0.98 5.42 2.08
CA PRO A 128 1.85 5.78 3.19
C PRO A 128 2.41 7.20 3.02
N PHE A 129 2.42 8.00 4.09
CA PHE A 129 2.87 9.40 4.05
C PHE A 129 4.28 9.56 3.44
N LEU A 130 5.16 8.58 3.70
CA LEU A 130 6.53 8.52 3.17
C LEU A 130 6.60 8.51 1.63
N MET A 131 5.54 8.03 0.96
CA MET A 131 5.47 7.89 -0.50
C MET A 131 4.98 9.16 -1.19
N LEU A 132 4.33 10.08 -0.47
CA LEU A 132 3.78 11.31 -1.06
C LEU A 132 4.82 12.16 -1.82
N PRO A 133 6.06 12.36 -1.34
CA PRO A 133 7.08 13.08 -2.10
C PRO A 133 7.36 12.48 -3.48
N ILE A 134 7.29 11.16 -3.61
CA ILE A 134 7.53 10.44 -4.88
C ILE A 134 6.32 10.60 -5.80
N ILE A 135 5.13 10.34 -5.28
CA ILE A 135 3.87 10.36 -6.03
C ILE A 135 3.54 11.77 -6.55
N LEU A 136 3.86 12.80 -5.78
CA LEU A 136 3.56 14.19 -6.11
C LEU A 136 4.67 14.91 -6.90
N SER A 137 5.78 14.21 -7.22
CA SER A 137 6.94 14.78 -7.91
C SER A 137 6.83 14.70 -9.43
N ASP A 138 7.29 15.75 -10.11
CA ASP A 138 7.49 15.75 -11.57
C ASP A 138 8.65 14.83 -12.00
N ASP A 139 9.56 14.49 -11.08
CA ASP A 139 10.68 13.55 -11.25
C ASP A 139 10.67 12.51 -10.11
N PRO A 140 9.93 11.39 -10.27
CA PRO A 140 9.82 10.37 -9.24
C PRO A 140 11.13 9.67 -8.92
N GLU A 141 12.05 9.52 -9.90
CA GLU A 141 13.34 8.86 -9.69
C GLU A 141 14.25 9.71 -8.79
N ALA A 142 14.30 11.03 -9.05
CA ALA A 142 15.03 11.95 -8.18
C ALA A 142 14.41 12.03 -6.78
N ALA A 143 13.09 12.01 -6.67
CA ALA A 143 12.38 12.02 -5.39
C ALA A 143 12.65 10.74 -4.58
N ALA A 144 12.61 9.57 -5.22
CA ALA A 144 12.95 8.30 -4.58
C ALA A 144 14.38 8.31 -4.05
N ARG A 145 15.34 8.80 -4.85
CA ARG A 145 16.73 8.92 -4.41
C ARG A 145 16.89 9.85 -3.21
N ALA A 146 16.22 11.01 -3.22
CA ALA A 146 16.25 11.95 -2.10
C ALA A 146 15.65 11.35 -0.83
N LEU A 147 14.60 10.53 -0.96
CA LEU A 147 14.02 9.80 0.16
C LEU A 147 15.00 8.79 0.75
N THR A 148 15.65 7.98 -0.10
CA THR A 148 16.68 7.03 0.34
C THR A 148 17.84 7.75 1.05
N ASP A 149 18.33 8.86 0.48
CA ASP A 149 19.42 9.64 1.08
C ASP A 149 19.01 10.19 2.46
N ARG A 150 17.76 10.65 2.62
CA ARG A 150 17.20 11.10 3.91
C ARG A 150 17.14 9.97 4.94
N MET A 151 16.63 8.80 4.53
CA MET A 151 16.52 7.61 5.37
C MET A 151 17.89 7.21 5.90
N MET A 152 18.87 7.09 5.01
CA MET A 152 20.25 6.72 5.35
C MET A 152 20.89 7.75 6.30
N ALA A 153 20.77 9.04 6.01
CA ALA A 153 21.27 10.08 6.90
C ALA A 153 20.56 10.09 8.27
N GLY A 154 19.29 9.71 8.32
CA GLY A 154 18.53 9.53 9.56
C GLY A 154 19.06 8.37 10.39
N LEU A 155 19.29 7.22 9.76
CA LEU A 155 19.88 6.04 10.39
C LEU A 155 21.31 6.30 10.89
N GLU A 156 22.14 7.02 10.14
CA GLU A 156 23.48 7.42 10.58
C GLU A 156 23.42 8.30 11.84
N ARG A 157 22.52 9.29 11.89
CA ARG A 157 22.31 10.11 13.10
C ARG A 157 21.84 9.26 14.28
N LEU A 158 20.87 8.37 14.03
CA LEU A 158 20.33 7.49 15.06
C LEU A 158 21.42 6.57 15.63
N GLN A 159 22.31 6.06 14.79
CA GLN A 159 23.45 5.25 15.21
C GLN A 159 24.38 6.00 16.17
N GLU A 160 24.59 7.30 15.96
CA GLU A 160 25.43 8.14 16.81
C GLU A 160 24.73 8.57 18.11
N GLU A 161 23.45 8.91 18.02
CA GLU A 161 22.67 9.49 19.13
C GLU A 161 22.08 8.42 20.07
N ASP A 162 21.57 7.33 19.52
CA ASP A 162 20.93 6.24 20.24
C ASP A 162 21.21 4.87 19.58
N PRO A 163 22.34 4.23 19.93
CA PRO A 163 22.75 2.95 19.36
C PRO A 163 21.76 1.80 19.60
N GLU A 164 20.95 1.89 20.67
CA GLU A 164 19.95 0.86 21.00
C GLU A 164 18.72 1.03 20.11
N ALA A 165 18.25 2.27 19.92
CA ALA A 165 17.21 2.57 18.94
C ALA A 165 17.64 2.26 17.50
N TYR A 166 18.90 2.50 17.14
CA TYR A 166 19.45 2.12 15.84
C TYR A 166 19.45 0.61 15.62
N ALA A 167 19.91 -0.17 16.61
CA ALA A 167 19.89 -1.64 16.51
C ALA A 167 18.48 -2.16 16.26
N LYS A 168 17.49 -1.61 16.97
CA LYS A 168 16.08 -1.93 16.78
C LYS A 168 15.56 -1.51 15.39
N ALA A 169 15.92 -0.32 14.91
CA ALA A 169 15.52 0.15 13.59
C ALA A 169 16.10 -0.72 12.46
N VAL A 170 17.36 -1.17 12.60
CA VAL A 170 17.99 -2.08 11.63
C VAL A 170 17.34 -3.46 11.67
N GLU A 171 16.98 -3.97 12.84
CA GLU A 171 16.23 -5.22 12.99
C GLU A 171 14.88 -5.13 12.27
N THR A 172 14.10 -4.07 12.52
CA THR A 172 12.83 -3.82 11.82
C THR A 172 13.00 -3.64 10.31
N LEU A 173 14.05 -2.96 9.86
CA LEU A 173 14.33 -2.82 8.42
C LEU A 173 14.75 -4.13 7.78
N ALA A 174 15.46 -5.01 8.50
CA ALA A 174 15.82 -6.34 8.02
C ALA A 174 14.59 -7.25 7.93
N GLU A 175 13.70 -7.21 8.93
CA GLU A 175 12.40 -7.90 8.88
C GLU A 175 11.55 -7.37 7.71
N PHE A 176 11.54 -6.06 7.49
CA PHE A 176 10.82 -5.44 6.37
C PHE A 176 11.46 -5.76 5.01
N GLU A 177 12.78 -5.83 4.90
CA GLU A 177 13.49 -6.30 3.71
C GLU A 177 13.19 -7.78 3.45
N GLU A 178 13.20 -8.62 4.48
CA GLU A 178 12.83 -10.04 4.39
C GLU A 178 11.36 -10.20 3.96
N MET A 179 10.45 -9.35 4.44
CA MET A 179 9.05 -9.30 4.01
C MET A 179 8.91 -8.80 2.56
N LEU A 180 9.61 -7.74 2.17
CA LEU A 180 9.55 -7.16 0.81
C LEU A 180 10.21 -8.04 -0.25
N THR A 181 11.20 -8.83 0.15
CA THR A 181 11.90 -9.81 -0.70
C THR A 181 11.36 -11.22 -0.53
N SER A 182 10.29 -11.40 0.26
CA SER A 182 9.61 -12.68 0.40
C SER A 182 9.02 -13.11 -0.94
N ASP A 183 9.01 -14.42 -1.18
CA ASP A 183 8.44 -14.98 -2.40
C ASP A 183 6.97 -14.53 -2.54
N ALA A 184 6.22 -14.42 -1.42
CA ALA A 184 4.85 -13.88 -1.36
C ALA A 184 4.70 -12.46 -1.90
N MET A 185 5.55 -11.52 -1.47
CA MET A 185 5.50 -10.15 -1.97
C MET A 185 5.94 -10.06 -3.44
N ALA A 186 6.95 -10.83 -3.83
CA ALA A 186 7.41 -10.90 -5.21
C ALA A 186 6.34 -11.48 -6.15
N ALA A 187 5.59 -12.50 -5.69
CA ALA A 187 4.45 -13.05 -6.40
C ALA A 187 3.34 -12.00 -6.55
N LEU A 188 2.96 -11.27 -5.51
CA LEU A 188 1.94 -10.20 -5.62
C LEU A 188 2.36 -9.06 -6.56
N ALA A 189 3.66 -8.77 -6.66
CA ALA A 189 4.20 -7.75 -7.56
C ALA A 189 4.38 -8.23 -9.02
N SER A 190 4.17 -9.52 -9.30
CA SER A 190 4.31 -10.08 -10.65
C SER A 190 3.23 -9.52 -11.59
N PRO A 191 3.57 -9.17 -12.85
CA PRO A 191 2.57 -8.79 -13.84
C PRO A 191 1.60 -9.93 -14.20
N LEU A 192 1.92 -11.18 -13.84
CA LEU A 192 1.03 -12.33 -14.07
C LEU A 192 -0.09 -12.44 -13.04
N THR A 193 0.04 -11.80 -11.88
CA THR A 193 -0.88 -11.96 -10.74
C THR A 193 -2.30 -11.54 -11.08
N SER A 194 -2.48 -10.39 -11.73
CA SER A 194 -3.82 -9.96 -12.18
C SER A 194 -4.39 -10.90 -13.26
N THR A 195 -3.53 -11.44 -14.12
CA THR A 195 -3.97 -12.36 -15.20
C THR A 195 -4.36 -13.72 -14.63
N LEU A 196 -3.66 -14.19 -13.59
CA LEU A 196 -3.99 -15.40 -12.84
C LEU A 196 -5.30 -15.23 -12.06
N ASP A 197 -5.50 -14.08 -11.41
CA ASP A 197 -6.73 -13.76 -10.69
C ASP A 197 -7.95 -13.79 -11.63
N GLU A 198 -7.84 -13.17 -12.81
CA GLU A 198 -8.90 -13.22 -13.85
C GLU A 198 -9.15 -14.65 -14.36
N PHE A 199 -8.08 -15.45 -14.55
CA PHE A 199 -8.19 -16.84 -15.02
C PHE A 199 -8.91 -17.74 -13.99
N VAL A 200 -8.51 -17.63 -12.73
CA VAL A 200 -9.07 -18.40 -11.61
C VAL A 200 -10.51 -17.99 -11.32
N SER A 201 -10.84 -16.72 -11.54
CA SER A 201 -12.18 -16.16 -11.29
C SER A 201 -13.19 -16.42 -12.41
N CYS A 202 -12.81 -17.13 -13.48
CA CYS A 202 -13.72 -17.50 -14.57
C CYS A 202 -14.88 -18.37 -14.06
N ASP A 203 -16.10 -18.14 -14.58
CA ASP A 203 -17.31 -18.81 -14.08
C ASP A 203 -17.38 -20.31 -14.48
N SER A 204 -16.53 -20.75 -15.41
CA SER A 204 -16.50 -22.12 -15.92
C SER A 204 -15.18 -22.49 -16.60
N TRP A 205 -14.87 -23.79 -16.66
CA TRP A 205 -13.69 -24.29 -17.37
C TRP A 205 -13.73 -24.01 -18.88
N GLU A 206 -14.92 -23.91 -19.50
CA GLU A 206 -15.06 -23.43 -20.87
C GLU A 206 -14.54 -22.00 -21.04
N GLU A 207 -14.86 -21.10 -20.11
CA GLU A 207 -14.41 -19.71 -20.11
C GLU A 207 -12.91 -19.64 -19.84
N SER A 208 -12.42 -20.36 -18.83
CA SER A 208 -10.98 -20.50 -18.55
C SER A 208 -10.21 -21.01 -19.77
N TYR A 209 -10.78 -21.93 -20.56
CA TYR A 209 -10.17 -22.43 -21.79
C TYR A 209 -10.11 -21.38 -22.91
N GLU A 210 -11.14 -20.55 -23.07
CA GLU A 210 -11.07 -19.41 -23.99
C GLU A 210 -10.04 -18.38 -23.54
N PHE A 211 -9.99 -18.10 -22.23
CA PHE A 211 -9.07 -17.15 -21.62
C PHE A 211 -7.60 -17.57 -21.82
N ILE A 212 -7.25 -18.80 -21.46
CA ILE A 212 -5.86 -19.27 -21.54
C ILE A 212 -5.33 -19.31 -22.99
N LYS A 213 -6.22 -19.43 -24.00
CA LYS A 213 -5.84 -19.34 -25.42
C LYS A 213 -5.36 -17.95 -25.82
N THR A 214 -5.85 -16.88 -25.16
CA THR A 214 -5.42 -15.50 -25.39
C THR A 214 -4.27 -15.07 -24.48
N HIS A 215 -3.97 -15.87 -23.45
CA HIS A 215 -2.94 -15.61 -22.44
C HIS A 215 -1.93 -16.77 -22.34
N PRO A 216 -1.11 -17.01 -23.39
CA PRO A 216 -0.12 -18.08 -23.39
C PRO A 216 0.94 -17.95 -22.27
N GLU A 217 1.12 -16.75 -21.72
CA GLU A 217 1.95 -16.47 -20.55
C GLU A 217 1.54 -17.24 -19.29
N LEU A 218 0.27 -17.66 -19.18
CA LEU A 218 -0.22 -18.48 -18.07
C LEU A 218 0.30 -19.93 -18.09
N VAL A 219 0.77 -20.41 -19.24
CA VAL A 219 1.36 -21.76 -19.37
C VAL A 219 2.88 -21.62 -19.29
N SER A 220 3.35 -21.11 -18.16
CA SER A 220 4.77 -20.86 -17.90
C SER A 220 5.16 -21.30 -16.49
N GLU A 221 6.44 -21.60 -16.29
CA GLU A 221 6.99 -21.91 -14.96
C GLU A 221 6.82 -20.71 -14.01
N GLU A 222 6.92 -19.47 -14.53
CA GLU A 222 6.69 -18.26 -13.75
C GLU A 222 5.25 -18.12 -13.25
N ALA A 223 4.25 -18.50 -14.06
CA ALA A 223 2.84 -18.48 -13.63
C ALA A 223 2.55 -19.55 -12.57
N GLU A 224 3.16 -20.73 -12.72
CA GLU A 224 3.08 -21.82 -11.73
C GLU A 224 3.70 -21.38 -10.40
N ASP A 225 4.92 -20.82 -10.42
CA ASP A 225 5.62 -20.33 -9.22
C ASP A 225 4.82 -19.24 -8.49
N VAL A 226 4.24 -18.28 -9.22
CA VAL A 226 3.38 -17.23 -8.63
C VAL A 226 2.17 -17.84 -7.94
N LEU A 227 1.50 -18.81 -8.57
CA LEU A 227 0.30 -19.43 -8.02
C LEU A 227 0.63 -20.32 -6.81
N ASP A 228 1.74 -21.06 -6.84
CA ASP A 228 2.24 -21.89 -5.74
C ASP A 228 2.50 -21.03 -4.48
N VAL A 229 3.14 -19.88 -4.66
CA VAL A 229 3.36 -18.92 -3.57
C VAL A 229 2.05 -18.38 -2.99
N ILE A 230 1.04 -18.10 -3.83
CA ILE A 230 -0.28 -17.64 -3.36
C ILE A 230 -0.98 -18.76 -2.56
N ILE A 231 -0.87 -20.02 -3.01
CA ILE A 231 -1.39 -21.19 -2.29
C ILE A 231 -0.72 -21.35 -0.93
N GLU A 232 0.62 -21.28 -0.88
CA GLU A 232 1.36 -21.35 0.39
C GLU A 232 0.92 -20.24 1.35
N SER A 233 0.69 -19.03 0.83
CA SER A 233 0.20 -17.89 1.62
C SER A 233 -1.21 -18.12 2.16
N ALA A 234 -2.11 -18.70 1.37
CA ALA A 234 -3.46 -19.06 1.83
C ALA A 234 -3.43 -20.09 2.96
N TYR A 235 -2.55 -21.10 2.87
CA TYR A 235 -2.34 -22.04 3.98
C TYR A 235 -1.76 -21.39 5.23
N MET A 236 -0.87 -20.40 5.09
CA MET A 236 -0.34 -19.65 6.24
C MET A 236 -1.43 -18.83 6.94
N MET A 237 -2.42 -18.34 6.19
CA MET A 237 -3.58 -17.60 6.70
C MET A 237 -4.72 -18.51 7.18
N GLU A 238 -4.51 -19.84 7.22
CA GLU A 238 -5.53 -20.85 7.55
C GLU A 238 -6.78 -20.81 6.62
N ASP A 239 -6.62 -20.31 5.40
CA ASP A 239 -7.66 -20.28 4.36
C ASP A 239 -7.53 -21.50 3.43
N ASP A 240 -7.82 -22.68 4.00
CA ASP A 240 -7.76 -23.97 3.29
C ASP A 240 -8.71 -24.01 2.07
N GLU A 241 -9.83 -23.28 2.10
CA GLU A 241 -10.80 -23.27 1.00
C GLU A 241 -10.21 -22.60 -0.25
N THR A 242 -9.59 -21.43 -0.07
CA THR A 242 -8.90 -20.74 -1.16
C THR A 242 -7.69 -21.52 -1.65
N ALA A 243 -6.90 -22.11 -0.74
CA ALA A 243 -5.73 -22.90 -1.11
C ALA A 243 -6.10 -24.11 -1.99
N ASP A 244 -7.05 -24.94 -1.55
CA ASP A 244 -7.51 -26.12 -2.30
C ASP A 244 -8.08 -25.75 -3.67
N PHE A 245 -8.79 -24.62 -3.75
CA PHE A 245 -9.33 -24.09 -5.00
C PHE A 245 -8.24 -23.67 -5.99
N LEU A 246 -7.18 -23.02 -5.50
CA LEU A 246 -6.04 -22.60 -6.31
C LEU A 246 -5.15 -23.79 -6.72
N GLU A 247 -4.98 -24.79 -5.87
CA GLU A 247 -4.26 -26.04 -6.22
C GLU A 247 -4.89 -26.74 -7.44
N GLU A 248 -6.21 -26.72 -7.53
CA GLU A 248 -6.94 -27.28 -8.67
C GLU A 248 -6.58 -26.57 -10.00
N HIS A 249 -6.33 -25.27 -9.95
CA HIS A 249 -5.92 -24.46 -11.08
C HIS A 249 -4.43 -24.63 -11.39
N LEU A 250 -3.57 -24.68 -10.37
CA LEU A 250 -2.14 -24.94 -10.54
C LEU A 250 -1.91 -26.28 -11.24
N PHE A 251 -2.59 -27.34 -10.77
CA PHE A 251 -2.53 -28.64 -11.42
C PHE A 251 -2.94 -28.56 -12.90
N LEU A 252 -3.97 -27.79 -13.25
CA LEU A 252 -4.38 -27.63 -14.64
C LEU A 252 -3.32 -26.91 -15.48
N LEU A 253 -2.68 -25.86 -14.96
CA LEU A 253 -1.60 -25.14 -15.66
C LEU A 253 -0.39 -26.03 -15.89
N GLU A 254 0.02 -26.81 -14.89
CA GLU A 254 1.09 -27.81 -15.01
C GLU A 254 0.76 -28.82 -16.12
N ARG A 255 -0.48 -29.36 -16.13
CA ARG A 255 -0.93 -30.27 -17.18
C ARG A 255 -0.93 -29.59 -18.55
N CYS A 256 -1.34 -28.33 -18.65
CA CYS A 256 -1.28 -27.57 -19.90
C CYS A 256 0.17 -27.47 -20.43
N ARG A 257 1.15 -27.28 -19.54
CA ARG A 257 2.58 -27.22 -19.90
C ARG A 257 3.11 -28.59 -20.36
N GLU A 258 2.67 -29.67 -19.71
CA GLU A 258 3.13 -31.04 -20.01
C GLU A 258 2.57 -31.61 -21.31
N ILE A 259 1.26 -31.47 -21.53
CA ILE A 259 0.55 -32.17 -22.62
C ILE A 259 -0.13 -31.25 -23.63
N GLY A 260 -0.10 -29.93 -23.40
CA GLY A 260 -0.78 -28.93 -24.21
C GLY A 260 -2.13 -28.52 -23.63
N VAL A 261 -2.49 -27.25 -23.86
CA VAL A 261 -3.71 -26.61 -23.34
C VAL A 261 -4.96 -27.39 -23.70
N ARG A 262 -5.12 -27.77 -24.98
CA ARG A 262 -6.33 -28.43 -25.48
C ARG A 262 -6.52 -29.79 -24.81
N GLU A 263 -5.44 -30.57 -24.72
CA GLU A 263 -5.45 -31.90 -24.15
C GLU A 263 -5.71 -31.86 -22.64
N ALA A 264 -5.12 -30.90 -21.92
CA ALA A 264 -5.31 -30.74 -20.48
C ALA A 264 -6.74 -30.33 -20.11
N PHE A 265 -7.33 -29.38 -20.84
CA PHE A 265 -8.73 -29.00 -20.62
C PHE A 265 -9.72 -30.11 -21.00
N ALA A 266 -9.41 -30.92 -22.01
CA ALA A 266 -10.24 -32.07 -22.37
C ALA A 266 -10.26 -33.10 -21.24
N GLU A 267 -9.10 -33.37 -20.64
CA GLU A 267 -8.97 -34.23 -19.46
C GLU A 267 -9.75 -33.66 -18.27
N LYS A 268 -9.62 -32.35 -18.02
CA LYS A 268 -10.30 -31.66 -16.93
C LYS A 268 -11.83 -31.73 -17.02
N MET A 269 -12.36 -31.56 -18.22
CA MET A 269 -13.80 -31.50 -18.48
C MET A 269 -14.43 -32.87 -18.80
N ASP A 270 -13.63 -33.96 -18.80
CA ASP A 270 -14.05 -35.30 -19.22
C ASP A 270 -14.63 -35.34 -20.65
N LEU A 271 -13.98 -34.62 -21.57
CA LEU A 271 -14.36 -34.49 -22.99
C LEU A 271 -13.30 -35.09 -23.92
N SER A 272 -13.68 -35.36 -25.17
CA SER A 272 -12.68 -35.61 -26.23
C SER A 272 -12.02 -34.28 -26.62
N PRO A 273 -10.71 -34.23 -26.93
CA PRO A 273 -10.05 -33.03 -27.44
C PRO A 273 -10.69 -32.46 -28.73
N ASP A 274 -11.34 -33.33 -29.52
CA ASP A 274 -12.06 -32.94 -30.73
C ASP A 274 -13.40 -32.22 -30.44
N ASP A 275 -13.94 -32.39 -29.22
CA ASP A 275 -15.21 -31.80 -28.79
C ASP A 275 -15.03 -30.44 -28.09
N LEU A 276 -13.78 -29.99 -27.88
CA LEU A 276 -13.44 -28.64 -27.37
C LEU A 276 -13.47 -27.56 -28.47
N GLY A 277 -14.08 -26.42 -28.16
CA GLY A 277 -14.25 -25.25 -29.04
C GLY A 277 -12.97 -24.61 -29.58
#